data_AF-A0A847N9Y9-F1
#
_entry.id   AF-A0A847N9Y9-F1
#
_cell.length_a   1.000
_cell.length_b   1.000
_cell.length_c   1.000
_cell.angle_alpha   90.00
_cell.angle_beta   90.00
_cell.angle_gamma   90.00
#
_symmetry.space_group_name_H-M   'P 1'
#
loop_
_entity.id
_entity.type
_entity.pdbx_description
1 polymer ?
#
loop_
_entity_poly.entity_id
_entity_poly.type
_entity_poly.pdbx_seq_one_letter_code
_entity_poly.pdbx_strand_id
1 'polypeptide(L)'
;MNKILHILLARLNNRLTLINQKSPAQNAGAGIALISGLMLLGAVYFLFAYSTLRGLWYHKALCGFSTLVFVFLCKESYFEVYEKRIKKDLPDTLKKLTHYYNHYKGNIIPALEDTISRCPRSNRIYIIKIKDALMKPDYQSKIEELENKMPLIWLKMLCRLILSAKENGGESPVGDVVSNNLKRMTNIVTFLDIEQGYNDAELLDMQLFVFFSPFLVIPMTKWYNTSLLSDLNLGDIYGSIQAHGLTAIMMLISAVGAVFIHWMRKLQS
;
A
#
# COMPACT_ATOMS: atom_id res chain seq x y z
N MET A 1 16.08 -2.13 24.09
CA MET A 1 15.75 -1.39 22.85
C MET A 1 15.87 -2.26 21.58
N ASN A 2 16.95 -3.02 21.38
CA ASN A 2 17.13 -3.86 20.17
C ASN A 2 16.05 -4.93 19.92
N LYS A 3 15.54 -5.62 20.96
CA LYS A 3 14.55 -6.70 20.77
C LYS A 3 13.22 -6.21 20.17
N ILE A 4 12.74 -5.04 20.60
CA ILE A 4 11.47 -4.48 20.11
C ILE A 4 11.60 -4.06 18.64
N LEU A 5 12.72 -3.41 18.29
CA LEU A 5 13.02 -3.03 16.90
C LEU A 5 13.11 -4.26 15.98
N HIS A 6 13.76 -5.34 16.44
CA HIS A 6 13.83 -6.59 15.67
C HIS A 6 12.46 -7.23 15.46
N ILE A 7 11.58 -7.24 16.47
CA ILE A 7 10.22 -7.77 16.35
C ILE A 7 9.39 -6.94 15.36
N LEU A 8 9.51 -5.60 15.41
CA LEU A 8 8.82 -4.71 14.48
C LEU A 8 9.31 -4.89 13.04
N LEU A 9 10.63 -4.97 12.83
CA LEU A 9 11.24 -5.29 11.54
C LEU A 9 10.75 -6.63 11.01
N ALA A 10 10.73 -7.67 11.85
CA ALA A 10 10.24 -8.99 11.45
C ALA A 10 8.77 -8.95 11.01
N ARG A 11 7.90 -8.29 11.78
CA ARG A 11 6.48 -8.13 11.41
C ARG A 11 6.29 -7.37 10.11
N LEU A 12 7.04 -6.28 9.91
CA LEU A 12 6.96 -5.47 8.68
C LEU A 12 7.49 -6.24 7.47
N ASN A 13 8.63 -6.91 7.62
CA ASN A 13 9.20 -7.75 6.56
C ASN A 13 8.29 -8.93 6.22
N ASN A 14 7.63 -9.54 7.20
CA ASN A 14 6.64 -10.59 6.94
C ASN A 14 5.48 -10.04 6.10
N ARG A 15 4.96 -8.86 6.43
CA ARG A 15 3.88 -8.23 5.66
C ARG A 15 4.32 -7.81 4.26
N LEU A 16 5.53 -7.25 4.11
CA LEU A 16 6.12 -6.97 2.80
C LEU A 16 6.25 -8.26 1.97
N THR A 17 6.72 -9.33 2.59
CA THR A 17 6.91 -10.64 1.94
C THR A 17 5.59 -11.24 1.47
N LEU A 18 4.51 -11.10 2.25
CA LEU A 18 3.18 -11.53 1.81
C LEU A 18 2.74 -10.79 0.54
N ILE A 19 3.02 -9.49 0.45
CA ILE A 19 2.63 -8.65 -0.69
C ILE A 19 3.54 -8.88 -1.89
N ASN A 20 4.86 -8.78 -1.75
CA ASN A 20 5.79 -8.82 -2.89
C ASN A 20 6.48 -10.15 -3.13
N GLN A 21 6.23 -11.15 -2.29
CA GLN A 21 6.84 -12.48 -2.39
C GLN A 21 8.38 -12.50 -2.32
N LYS A 22 9.05 -11.38 -1.99
CA LYS A 22 10.50 -11.34 -1.81
C LYS A 22 10.90 -11.93 -0.47
N SER A 23 12.12 -12.44 -0.37
CA SER A 23 12.61 -12.97 0.91
C SER A 23 12.79 -11.85 1.95
N PRO A 24 12.74 -12.17 3.26
CA PRO A 24 13.00 -11.19 4.32
C PRO A 24 14.35 -10.47 4.16
N ALA A 25 15.38 -11.16 3.65
CA ALA A 25 16.69 -10.58 3.36
C ALA A 25 16.62 -9.55 2.22
N GLN A 26 15.86 -9.82 1.16
CA GLN A 26 15.65 -8.89 0.05
C GLN A 26 14.80 -7.68 0.45
N ASN A 27 13.92 -7.85 1.45
CA ASN A 27 13.07 -6.78 1.98
C ASN A 27 13.72 -5.99 3.12
N ALA A 28 14.86 -6.42 3.65
CA ALA A 28 15.50 -5.81 4.83
C ALA A 28 15.75 -4.31 4.66
N GLY A 29 16.29 -3.89 3.50
CA GLY A 29 16.53 -2.47 3.21
C GLY A 29 15.24 -1.65 3.14
N ALA A 30 14.19 -2.19 2.50
CA ALA A 30 12.88 -1.53 2.42
C ALA A 30 12.20 -1.46 3.79
N GLY A 31 12.33 -2.50 4.62
CA GLY A 31 11.81 -2.53 5.98
C GLY A 31 12.50 -1.51 6.89
N ILE A 32 13.83 -1.38 6.80
CA ILE A 32 14.60 -0.37 7.55
C ILE A 32 14.17 1.03 7.11
N ALA A 33 14.14 1.30 5.80
CA ALA A 33 13.73 2.61 5.27
C ALA A 33 12.32 2.99 5.73
N LEU A 34 11.38 2.03 5.73
CA LEU A 34 10.03 2.25 6.22
C LEU A 34 9.99 2.58 7.71
N ILE A 35 10.69 1.84 8.57
CA ILE A 35 10.73 2.14 10.00
C ILE A 35 11.36 3.51 10.25
N SER A 36 12.48 3.83 9.59
CA SER A 36 13.13 5.12 9.71
C SER A 36 12.19 6.26 9.30
N GLY A 37 11.47 6.11 8.18
CA GLY A 37 10.48 7.08 7.72
C GLY A 37 9.31 7.23 8.71
N LEU A 38 8.77 6.13 9.22
CA LEU A 38 7.69 6.14 10.21
C LEU A 38 8.11 6.77 11.54
N MET A 39 9.34 6.51 12.00
CA MET A 39 9.88 7.14 13.21
C MET A 39 10.08 8.64 13.03
N LEU A 40 10.60 9.07 11.87
CA LEU A 40 10.76 10.49 11.56
C LEU A 40 9.40 11.20 11.50
N LEU A 41 8.44 10.64 10.76
CA LEU A 41 7.07 11.16 10.67
C LEU A 41 6.39 11.20 12.04
N GLY A 42 6.53 10.15 12.84
CA GLY A 42 6.03 10.10 14.21
C GLY A 42 6.67 11.15 15.12
N ALA A 43 7.98 11.37 15.03
CA ALA A 43 8.67 12.39 15.81
C ALA A 43 8.21 13.81 15.45
N VAL A 44 8.06 14.11 14.14
CA VAL A 44 7.54 15.40 13.66
C VAL A 44 6.11 15.62 14.15
N TYR A 45 5.25 14.61 14.02
CA TYR A 45 3.87 14.67 14.52
C TYR A 45 3.82 14.89 16.04
N PHE A 46 4.64 14.15 16.79
CA PHE A 46 4.68 14.25 18.24
C PHE A 46 5.12 15.64 18.71
N LEU A 47 6.17 16.20 18.10
CA LEU A 47 6.63 17.56 18.40
C LEU A 47 5.55 18.60 18.10
N PHE A 48 4.84 18.46 16.97
CA PHE A 48 3.71 19.31 16.63
C PHE A 48 2.58 19.22 17.67
N ALA A 49 2.12 18.01 18.01
CA ALA A 49 1.07 17.79 18.99
C ALA A 49 1.47 18.32 20.39
N TYR A 50 2.70 18.06 20.81
CA TYR A 50 3.24 18.49 22.09
C TYR A 50 3.36 20.02 22.20
N SER A 51 3.78 20.70 21.13
CA SER A 51 3.83 22.16 21.08
C SER A 51 2.43 22.80 21.15
N THR A 52 1.43 22.08 20.62
CA THR A 52 0.06 22.58 20.46
C THR A 52 -0.77 22.43 21.73
N LEU A 53 -0.57 21.34 22.47
CA LEU A 53 -1.32 20.96 23.68
C LEU A 53 -0.53 21.29 24.95
N ARG A 54 -0.27 22.58 25.24
CA ARG A 54 0.34 23.02 26.51
C ARG A 54 -0.77 23.45 27.47
N GLY A 55 -1.00 22.73 28.58
CA GLY A 55 -1.90 23.21 29.65
C GLY A 55 -2.87 22.20 30.26
N LEU A 56 -3.03 21.00 29.69
CA LEU A 56 -3.90 19.95 30.24
C LEU A 56 -3.07 18.84 30.90
N TRP A 57 -3.41 18.34 32.08
CA TRP A 57 -2.61 17.31 32.77
C TRP A 57 -2.45 16.02 31.95
N TYR A 58 -3.46 15.67 31.13
CA TYR A 58 -3.46 14.48 30.25
C TYR A 58 -2.86 14.72 28.86
N HIS A 59 -2.33 15.92 28.55
CA HIS A 59 -1.84 16.27 27.21
C HIS A 59 -0.76 15.30 26.69
N LYS A 60 0.15 14.84 27.56
CA LYS A 60 1.24 13.92 27.16
C LYS A 60 0.70 12.56 26.71
N ALA A 61 -0.32 12.05 27.39
CA ALA A 61 -0.96 10.79 27.05
C ALA A 61 -1.71 10.90 25.72
N LEU A 62 -2.46 11.99 25.50
CA LEU A 62 -3.13 12.25 24.23
C LEU A 62 -2.15 12.44 23.07
N CYS A 63 -1.05 13.18 23.26
CA CYS A 63 -0.01 13.33 22.25
C CYS A 63 0.59 11.96 21.86
N GLY A 64 0.90 11.12 22.85
CA GLY A 64 1.41 9.77 22.62
C GLY A 64 0.42 8.90 21.84
N PHE A 65 -0.85 8.87 22.27
CA PHE A 65 -1.89 8.11 21.59
C PHE A 65 -2.11 8.57 20.15
N SER A 66 -2.25 9.89 19.94
CA SER A 66 -2.45 10.47 18.61
C SER A 66 -1.26 10.19 17.68
N THR A 67 -0.03 10.21 18.21
CA THR A 67 1.18 9.85 17.46
C THR A 67 1.20 8.37 17.08
N LEU A 68 0.75 7.48 17.97
CA LEU A 68 0.66 6.05 17.67
C LEU A 68 -0.36 5.78 16.56
N VAL A 69 -1.53 6.40 16.64
CA VAL A 69 -2.55 6.35 15.57
C VAL A 69 -1.98 6.92 14.27
N PHE A 70 -1.23 8.02 14.36
CA PHE A 70 -0.51 8.63 13.23
C PHE A 70 0.39 7.65 12.49
N VAL A 71 1.35 7.10 13.22
CA VAL A 71 2.32 6.15 12.68
C VAL A 71 1.63 4.88 12.17
N PHE A 72 0.58 4.40 12.84
CA PHE A 72 -0.18 3.24 12.41
C PHE A 72 -0.85 3.46 11.04
N LEU A 73 -1.56 4.58 10.87
CA LEU A 73 -2.23 4.88 9.61
C LEU A 73 -1.24 5.13 8.47
N CYS A 74 -0.14 5.85 8.70
CA CYS A 74 0.91 6.02 7.69
C CYS A 74 1.47 4.66 7.22
N LYS A 75 1.69 3.73 8.15
CA LYS A 75 2.16 2.38 7.85
C LYS A 75 1.13 1.60 7.01
N GLU A 76 -0.15 1.66 7.35
CA GLU A 76 -1.21 1.00 6.56
C GLU A 76 -1.35 1.60 5.16
N SER A 77 -1.38 2.94 5.05
CA SER A 77 -1.44 3.64 3.76
C SER A 77 -0.25 3.29 2.87
N TYR A 78 0.97 3.17 3.42
CA TYR A 78 2.13 2.72 2.65
C TYR A 78 1.92 1.34 2.03
N PHE A 79 1.45 0.36 2.83
CA PHE A 79 1.22 -1.00 2.32
C PHE A 79 0.14 -1.03 1.24
N GLU A 80 -0.91 -0.23 1.42
CA GLU A 80 -1.99 -0.11 0.47
C GLU A 80 -1.52 0.47 -0.87
N VAL A 81 -0.76 1.57 -0.84
CA VAL A 81 -0.15 2.18 -2.04
C VAL A 81 0.79 1.20 -2.73
N TYR A 82 1.54 0.41 -1.96
CA TYR A 82 2.45 -0.59 -2.48
C TYR A 82 1.70 -1.74 -3.19
N GLU A 83 0.62 -2.23 -2.60
CA GLU A 83 -0.26 -3.25 -3.21
C GLU A 83 -0.96 -2.71 -4.47
N LYS A 84 -1.45 -1.47 -4.43
CA LYS A 84 -2.05 -0.79 -5.59
C LYS A 84 -1.07 -0.66 -6.74
N ARG A 85 0.21 -0.39 -6.47
CA ARG A 85 1.24 -0.33 -7.51
C ARG A 85 1.40 -1.68 -8.22
N ILE A 86 1.41 -2.79 -7.47
CA ILE A 86 1.49 -4.14 -8.06
C ILE A 86 0.28 -4.41 -8.96
N LYS A 87 -0.94 -4.07 -8.51
CA LYS A 87 -2.18 -4.19 -9.29
C LYS A 87 -2.11 -3.35 -10.57
N LYS A 88 -1.80 -2.06 -10.46
CA LYS A 88 -1.67 -1.11 -11.58
C LYS A 88 -0.65 -1.52 -12.65
N ASP A 89 0.45 -2.15 -12.24
CA ASP A 89 1.51 -2.59 -13.15
C ASP A 89 1.20 -3.96 -13.80
N LEU A 90 0.15 -4.66 -13.34
CA LEU A 90 -0.19 -6.02 -13.77
C LEU A 90 -0.67 -6.06 -15.22
N PRO A 91 -1.54 -5.16 -15.72
CA PRO A 91 -1.93 -5.13 -17.12
C PRO A 91 -0.75 -5.01 -18.08
N ASP A 92 0.22 -4.14 -17.80
CA ASP A 92 1.41 -3.98 -18.65
C ASP A 92 2.26 -5.27 -18.68
N THR A 93 2.35 -5.95 -17.53
CA THR A 93 3.03 -7.25 -17.42
C THR A 93 2.33 -8.30 -18.27
N LEU A 94 1.00 -8.39 -18.21
CA LEU A 94 0.20 -9.33 -19.01
C LEU A 94 0.24 -9.03 -20.51
N LYS A 95 0.24 -7.74 -20.90
CA LYS A 95 0.41 -7.33 -22.30
C LYS A 95 1.74 -7.80 -22.86
N LYS A 96 2.83 -7.58 -22.13
CA LYS A 96 4.18 -8.04 -22.51
C LYS A 96 4.25 -9.56 -22.62
N LEU A 97 3.69 -10.28 -21.63
CA LEU A 97 3.64 -11.74 -21.67
C LEU A 97 2.85 -12.24 -22.88
N THR A 98 1.67 -11.67 -23.15
CA THR A 98 0.85 -12.02 -24.31
C THR A 98 1.61 -11.78 -25.62
N HIS A 99 2.30 -10.64 -25.74
CA HIS A 99 3.09 -10.30 -26.92
C HIS A 99 4.19 -11.33 -27.15
N TYR A 100 4.99 -11.65 -26.13
CA TYR A 100 6.08 -12.61 -26.26
C TYR A 100 5.59 -14.05 -26.46
N TYR A 101 4.49 -14.43 -25.81
CA TYR A 101 3.88 -15.74 -26.01
C TYR A 101 3.49 -15.96 -27.47
N ASN A 102 2.86 -14.96 -28.09
CA ASN A 102 2.54 -15.00 -29.53
C ASN A 102 3.81 -14.97 -30.40
N HIS A 103 4.81 -14.15 -30.05
CA HIS A 103 6.08 -14.06 -30.77
C HIS A 103 6.80 -15.42 -30.83
N TYR A 104 6.80 -16.16 -29.71
CA TYR A 104 7.40 -17.49 -29.60
C TYR A 104 6.43 -18.63 -29.95
N LYS A 105 5.34 -18.35 -30.68
CA LYS A 105 4.37 -19.34 -31.20
C LYS A 105 3.85 -20.30 -30.11
N GLY A 106 3.55 -19.75 -28.93
CA GLY A 106 3.00 -20.52 -27.82
C GLY A 106 4.04 -21.17 -26.89
N ASN A 107 5.34 -20.94 -27.11
CA ASN A 107 6.36 -21.41 -26.17
C ASN A 107 6.48 -20.47 -24.96
N ILE A 108 6.05 -20.95 -23.80
CA ILE A 108 5.91 -20.13 -22.58
C ILE A 108 7.25 -19.80 -21.90
N ILE A 109 8.26 -20.67 -21.99
CA ILE A 109 9.56 -20.46 -21.32
C ILE A 109 10.32 -19.25 -21.88
N PRO A 110 10.59 -19.14 -23.20
CA PRO A 110 11.24 -17.96 -23.76
C PRO A 110 10.35 -16.71 -23.63
N ALA A 111 9.02 -16.87 -23.65
CA ALA A 111 8.11 -15.76 -23.41
C ALA A 111 8.24 -15.17 -22.00
N LEU A 112 8.41 -16.02 -20.98
CA LEU A 112 8.64 -15.59 -19.60
C LEU A 112 10.01 -14.92 -19.44
N GLU A 113 11.06 -15.45 -20.08
CA GLU A 113 12.42 -14.88 -20.09
C GLU A 113 12.40 -13.41 -20.55
N ASP A 114 11.83 -13.16 -21.72
CA ASP A 114 11.76 -11.82 -22.29
C ASP A 114 10.83 -10.89 -21.49
N THR A 115 9.73 -11.44 -20.96
CA THR A 115 8.82 -10.69 -20.09
C THR A 115 9.53 -10.22 -18.82
N ILE A 116 10.38 -11.04 -18.20
CA ILE A 116 11.13 -10.66 -16.99
C ILE A 116 12.02 -9.44 -17.25
N SER A 117 12.66 -9.38 -18.41
CA SER A 117 13.57 -8.28 -18.76
C SER A 117 12.82 -6.94 -18.93
N ARG A 118 11.59 -6.98 -19.48
CA ARG A 118 10.84 -5.77 -19.89
C ARG A 118 9.66 -5.41 -19.00
N CYS A 119 9.22 -6.27 -18.09
CA CYS A 119 8.11 -5.98 -17.19
C CYS A 119 8.49 -4.97 -16.08
N PRO A 120 7.49 -4.27 -15.51
CA PRO A 120 7.67 -3.42 -14.34
C PRO A 120 8.37 -4.13 -13.18
N ARG A 121 9.21 -3.40 -12.44
CA ARG A 121 10.01 -3.96 -11.33
C ARG A 121 9.16 -4.54 -10.19
N SER A 122 7.95 -4.01 -9.99
CA SER A 122 6.94 -4.48 -9.02
C SER A 122 6.53 -5.92 -9.29
N ASN A 123 6.28 -6.27 -10.55
CA ASN A 123 5.73 -7.57 -10.93
C ASN A 123 6.78 -8.61 -11.36
N ARG A 124 8.00 -8.15 -11.65
CA ARG A 124 9.11 -9.00 -12.09
C ARG A 124 9.34 -10.22 -11.20
N ILE A 125 9.27 -10.05 -9.88
CA ILE A 125 9.51 -11.13 -8.92
C ILE A 125 8.50 -12.28 -9.08
N TYR A 126 7.24 -11.99 -9.41
CA TYR A 126 6.23 -13.03 -9.60
C TYR A 126 6.52 -13.82 -10.88
N ILE A 127 6.87 -13.14 -11.97
CA ILE A 127 7.20 -13.80 -13.24
C ILE A 127 8.46 -14.66 -13.10
N ILE A 128 9.49 -14.18 -12.39
CA ILE A 128 10.68 -14.99 -12.06
C ILE A 128 10.28 -16.25 -11.29
N LYS A 129 9.48 -16.13 -10.22
CA LYS A 129 9.05 -17.30 -9.44
C LYS A 129 8.23 -18.29 -10.25
N ILE A 130 7.37 -17.81 -11.14
CA ILE A 130 6.58 -18.68 -12.03
C ILE A 130 7.51 -19.43 -12.98
N LYS A 131 8.48 -18.75 -13.61
CA LYS A 131 9.50 -19.40 -14.44
C LYS A 131 10.27 -20.46 -13.65
N ASP A 132 10.79 -20.10 -12.48
CA ASP A 132 11.56 -20.99 -11.62
C ASP A 132 10.77 -22.23 -11.19
N ALA A 133 9.46 -22.08 -10.95
CA ALA A 133 8.57 -23.20 -10.65
C ALA A 133 8.35 -24.11 -11.87
N LEU A 134 8.18 -23.53 -13.07
CA LEU A 134 8.01 -24.29 -14.32
C LEU A 134 9.25 -25.08 -14.75
N MET A 135 10.45 -24.66 -14.30
CA MET A 135 11.71 -25.33 -14.64
C MET A 135 12.02 -26.53 -13.72
N LYS A 136 11.22 -26.77 -12.67
CA LYS A 136 11.41 -27.90 -11.76
C LYS A 136 10.82 -29.20 -12.32
N PRO A 137 11.35 -30.37 -11.93
CA PRO A 137 10.82 -31.67 -12.38
C PRO A 137 9.34 -31.86 -12.01
N ASP A 138 8.95 -31.42 -10.81
CA ASP A 138 7.57 -31.44 -10.31
C ASP A 138 6.91 -30.06 -10.45
N TYR A 139 6.83 -29.57 -11.69
CA TYR A 139 6.37 -28.21 -11.96
C TYR A 139 4.88 -28.00 -11.62
N GLN A 140 4.03 -29.02 -11.76
CA GLN A 140 2.60 -28.94 -11.43
C GLN A 140 2.39 -28.62 -9.94
N SER A 141 2.97 -29.45 -9.06
CA SER A 141 2.89 -29.22 -7.61
C SER A 141 3.50 -27.88 -7.21
N LYS A 142 4.63 -27.51 -7.83
CA LYS A 142 5.32 -26.25 -7.51
C LYS A 142 4.57 -25.00 -7.96
N ILE A 143 3.83 -25.07 -9.08
CA ILE A 143 2.95 -23.99 -9.52
C ILE A 143 1.73 -23.89 -8.61
N GLU A 144 1.14 -25.01 -8.18
CA GLU A 144 0.02 -25.01 -7.23
C GLU A 144 0.41 -24.46 -5.85
N GLU A 145 1.57 -24.85 -5.32
CA GLU A 145 2.15 -24.26 -4.11
C GLU A 145 2.34 -22.74 -4.25
N LEU A 146 2.78 -22.29 -5.43
CA LEU A 146 3.00 -20.88 -5.71
C LEU A 146 1.67 -20.12 -5.84
N GLU A 147 0.66 -20.70 -6.50
CA GLU A 147 -0.69 -20.18 -6.62
C GLU A 147 -1.29 -19.90 -5.23
N ASN A 148 -1.19 -20.87 -4.33
CA ASN A 148 -1.71 -20.74 -2.96
C ASN A 148 -1.05 -19.60 -2.18
N LYS A 149 0.19 -19.24 -2.53
CA LYS A 149 0.94 -18.14 -1.91
C LYS A 149 0.73 -16.80 -2.60
N MET A 150 0.12 -16.75 -3.78
CA MET A 150 -0.05 -15.48 -4.51
C MET A 150 -1.02 -14.53 -3.79
N PRO A 151 -0.67 -13.24 -3.66
CA PRO A 151 -1.46 -12.26 -2.93
C PRO A 151 -2.72 -11.79 -3.68
N LEU A 152 -2.74 -11.95 -5.01
CA LEU A 152 -3.81 -11.45 -5.88
C LEU A 152 -4.45 -12.58 -6.66
N ILE A 153 -5.78 -12.55 -6.80
CA ILE A 153 -6.52 -13.57 -7.58
C ILE A 153 -6.07 -13.61 -9.04
N TRP A 154 -5.71 -12.47 -9.61
CA TRP A 154 -5.18 -12.36 -10.96
C TRP A 154 -3.84 -13.10 -11.09
N LEU A 155 -2.94 -12.97 -10.10
CA LEU A 155 -1.68 -13.72 -10.11
C LEU A 155 -1.91 -15.23 -9.97
N LYS A 156 -2.95 -15.66 -9.24
CA LYS A 156 -3.37 -17.06 -9.17
C LYS A 156 -3.85 -17.58 -10.52
N MET A 157 -4.74 -16.83 -11.17
CA MET A 157 -5.21 -17.14 -12.52
C MET A 157 -4.07 -17.19 -13.53
N LEU A 158 -3.09 -16.28 -13.43
CA LEU A 158 -1.90 -16.28 -14.26
C LEU A 158 -1.08 -17.57 -14.10
N CYS A 159 -0.93 -18.08 -12.87
CA CYS A 159 -0.25 -19.35 -12.61
C CYS A 159 -0.95 -20.51 -13.34
N ARG A 160 -2.28 -20.59 -13.26
CA ARG A 160 -3.07 -21.62 -13.95
C ARG A 160 -2.99 -21.51 -15.47
N LEU A 161 -3.08 -20.30 -16.02
CA LEU A 161 -2.98 -20.07 -17.46
C LEU A 161 -1.60 -20.47 -17.99
N ILE A 162 -0.54 -20.16 -17.25
CA ILE A 162 0.83 -20.52 -17.61
C ILE A 162 1.06 -22.04 -17.52
N LEU A 163 0.49 -22.70 -16.51
CA LEU A 163 0.53 -24.16 -16.40
C LEU A 163 -0.17 -24.82 -17.60
N SER A 164 -1.38 -24.37 -17.92
CA SER A 164 -2.14 -24.85 -19.07
C SER A 164 -1.39 -24.63 -20.40
N ALA A 165 -0.69 -23.50 -20.53
CA ALA A 165 0.15 -23.20 -21.69
C ALA A 165 1.36 -24.14 -21.82
N LYS A 166 1.92 -24.56 -20.68
CA LYS A 166 3.05 -25.50 -20.64
C LYS A 166 2.62 -26.92 -20.98
N GLU A 167 1.43 -27.34 -20.54
CA GLU A 167 0.88 -28.69 -20.72
C GLU A 167 0.34 -28.94 -22.13
N ASN A 168 -0.43 -27.99 -22.67
CA ASN A 168 -1.20 -28.22 -23.89
C ASN A 168 -0.52 -27.73 -25.18
N GLY A 169 0.55 -26.93 -25.07
CA GLY A 169 1.13 -26.24 -26.23
C GLY A 169 0.14 -25.26 -26.88
N GLY A 170 0.64 -24.36 -27.73
CA GLY A 170 -0.16 -23.29 -28.34
C GLY A 170 -1.11 -23.72 -29.47
N GLU A 171 -1.23 -25.01 -29.78
CA GLU A 171 -1.97 -25.50 -30.95
C GLU A 171 -3.31 -26.13 -30.55
N SER A 172 -4.35 -25.29 -30.49
CA SER A 172 -5.73 -25.74 -30.56
C SER A 172 -6.31 -25.38 -31.94
N PRO A 173 -7.08 -26.26 -32.59
CA PRO A 173 -7.71 -25.99 -33.90
C PRO A 173 -8.72 -24.83 -33.87
N VAL A 174 -9.05 -24.29 -32.69
CA VAL A 174 -9.99 -23.17 -32.48
C VAL A 174 -9.26 -21.82 -32.24
N GLY A 175 -7.93 -21.80 -32.41
CA GLY A 175 -7.08 -20.65 -32.12
C GLY A 175 -6.44 -20.72 -30.73
N ASP A 176 -5.51 -19.81 -30.46
CA ASP A 176 -4.71 -19.83 -29.23
C ASP A 176 -5.53 -19.40 -28.00
N VAL A 177 -6.12 -20.40 -27.32
CA VAL A 177 -6.96 -20.25 -26.12
C VAL A 177 -6.20 -19.54 -24.99
N VAL A 178 -4.89 -19.79 -24.86
CA VAL A 178 -4.06 -19.18 -23.81
C VAL A 178 -3.88 -17.69 -24.10
N SER A 179 -3.52 -17.34 -25.34
CA SER A 179 -3.36 -15.94 -25.76
C SER A 179 -4.67 -15.15 -25.61
N ASN A 180 -5.81 -15.74 -25.98
CA ASN A 180 -7.12 -15.11 -25.81
C ASN A 180 -7.48 -14.89 -24.33
N ASN A 181 -7.18 -15.86 -23.46
CA ASN A 181 -7.40 -15.73 -22.03
C ASN A 181 -6.47 -14.68 -21.38
N LEU A 182 -5.20 -14.60 -21.82
CA LEU A 182 -4.28 -13.55 -21.36
C LEU A 182 -4.75 -12.15 -21.78
N LYS A 183 -5.25 -11.99 -23.02
CA LYS A 183 -5.86 -10.73 -23.48
C LYS A 183 -7.11 -10.37 -22.67
N ARG A 184 -8.00 -11.34 -22.45
CA ARG A 184 -9.22 -11.14 -21.65
C ARG A 184 -8.88 -10.74 -20.22
N MET A 185 -7.93 -11.43 -19.60
CA MET A 185 -7.44 -11.11 -18.26
C MET A 185 -6.84 -9.69 -18.23
N THR A 186 -6.02 -9.33 -19.22
CA THR A 186 -5.47 -7.97 -19.35
C THR A 186 -6.57 -6.92 -19.37
N ASN A 187 -7.62 -7.13 -20.18
CA ASN A 187 -8.71 -6.17 -20.31
C ASN A 187 -9.52 -6.04 -19.03
N ILE A 188 -9.83 -7.15 -18.34
CA ILE A 188 -10.58 -7.12 -17.08
C ILE A 188 -9.76 -6.41 -15.99
N VAL A 189 -8.46 -6.74 -15.86
CA VAL A 189 -7.59 -6.07 -14.87
C VAL A 189 -7.47 -4.58 -15.19
N THR A 190 -7.32 -4.21 -16.47
CA THR A 190 -7.27 -2.79 -16.88
C THR A 190 -8.57 -2.07 -16.54
N PHE A 191 -9.72 -2.69 -16.79
CA PHE A 191 -11.03 -2.12 -16.46
C PHE A 191 -11.18 -1.91 -14.95
N LEU A 192 -10.85 -2.93 -14.15
CA LEU A 192 -10.89 -2.83 -12.69
C LEU A 192 -9.91 -1.79 -12.15
N ASP A 193 -8.69 -1.71 -12.69
CA ASP A 193 -7.71 -0.69 -12.30
C ASP A 193 -8.23 0.73 -12.58
N ILE A 194 -9.00 0.94 -13.65
CA ILE A 194 -9.61 2.23 -13.98
C ILE A 194 -10.80 2.53 -13.07
N GLU A 195 -11.74 1.59 -12.93
CA GLU A 195 -12.99 1.78 -12.18
C GLU A 195 -12.75 1.86 -10.68
N GLN A 196 -11.96 0.91 -10.13
CA GLN A 196 -11.58 0.94 -8.72
C GLN A 196 -10.61 2.10 -8.46
N GLY A 197 -9.70 2.38 -9.39
CA GLY A 197 -8.68 3.44 -9.22
C GLY A 197 -9.25 4.82 -8.95
N TYR A 198 -10.43 5.16 -9.49
CA TYR A 198 -11.05 6.47 -9.28
C TYR A 198 -11.68 6.59 -7.89
N ASN A 199 -12.54 5.64 -7.50
CA ASN A 199 -13.21 5.63 -6.19
C ASN A 199 -12.21 5.47 -5.03
N ASP A 200 -11.19 4.64 -5.21
CA ASP A 200 -10.21 4.38 -4.17
C ASP A 200 -9.22 5.54 -3.97
N ALA A 201 -8.92 6.31 -5.02
CA ALA A 201 -8.05 7.48 -4.94
C ALA A 201 -8.76 8.59 -4.17
N GLU A 202 -10.02 8.88 -4.50
CA GLU A 202 -10.82 9.89 -3.82
C GLU A 202 -10.94 9.61 -2.31
N LEU A 203 -11.24 8.36 -1.93
CA LEU A 203 -11.34 7.96 -0.52
C LEU A 203 -9.97 8.01 0.20
N LEU A 204 -8.87 7.70 -0.48
CA LEU A 204 -7.51 7.80 0.09
C LEU A 204 -7.10 9.26 0.29
N ASP A 205 -7.44 10.13 -0.66
CA ASP A 205 -7.19 11.57 -0.61
C ASP A 205 -8.04 12.22 0.50
N MET A 206 -9.30 11.82 0.67
CA MET A 206 -10.12 12.23 1.81
C MET A 206 -9.53 11.79 3.14
N GLN A 207 -9.03 10.54 3.24
CA GLN A 207 -8.38 10.05 4.45
C GLN A 207 -7.13 10.88 4.78
N LEU A 208 -6.27 11.15 3.79
CA LEU A 208 -5.09 11.99 3.95
C LEU A 208 -5.49 13.42 4.36
N PHE A 209 -6.48 13.99 3.70
CA PHE A 209 -6.96 15.34 4.00
C PHE A 209 -7.49 15.47 5.43
N VAL A 210 -8.42 14.60 5.85
CA VAL A 210 -8.97 14.60 7.22
C VAL A 210 -7.85 14.46 8.24
N PHE A 211 -6.85 13.63 7.94
CA PHE A 211 -5.75 13.35 8.83
C PHE A 211 -4.72 14.47 8.95
N PHE A 212 -4.45 15.19 7.86
CA PHE A 212 -3.54 16.33 7.84
C PHE A 212 -4.23 17.66 8.16
N SER A 213 -5.56 17.72 8.10
CA SER A 213 -6.34 18.93 8.42
C SER A 213 -5.97 19.58 9.75
N PRO A 214 -5.68 18.86 10.87
CA PRO A 214 -5.30 19.49 12.13
C PRO A 214 -3.99 20.28 12.04
N PHE A 215 -3.07 19.89 11.15
CA PHE A 215 -1.82 20.62 10.93
C PHE A 215 -2.01 21.97 10.28
N LEU A 216 -3.12 22.18 9.58
CA LEU A 216 -3.41 23.42 8.87
C LEU A 216 -4.41 24.25 9.66
N VAL A 217 -5.51 23.64 10.10
CA VAL A 217 -6.61 24.29 10.80
C VAL A 217 -6.18 24.81 12.17
N ILE A 218 -5.40 24.04 12.95
CA ILE A 218 -5.03 24.47 14.31
C ILE A 218 -4.08 25.69 14.26
N PRO A 219 -2.98 25.70 13.48
CA PRO A 219 -2.14 26.88 13.37
C PRO A 219 -2.86 28.09 12.78
N MET A 220 -3.67 27.91 11.72
CA MET A 220 -4.46 29.01 11.15
C MET A 220 -5.43 29.61 12.18
N THR A 221 -6.14 28.76 12.93
CA THR A 221 -7.11 29.23 13.93
C THR A 221 -6.40 29.98 15.06
N LYS A 222 -5.24 29.48 15.51
CA LYS A 222 -4.40 30.18 16.49
C LYS A 222 -3.92 31.53 15.95
N TRP A 223 -3.39 31.56 14.73
CA TRP A 223 -2.91 32.79 14.09
C TRP A 223 -4.03 33.82 13.89
N TYR A 224 -5.19 33.38 13.38
CA TYR A 224 -6.36 34.22 13.19
C TYR A 224 -6.85 34.82 14.51
N ASN A 225 -7.02 33.98 15.54
CA ASN A 225 -7.43 34.45 16.86
C ASN A 225 -6.39 35.39 17.47
N THR A 226 -5.09 35.10 17.39
CA THR A 226 -4.05 36.00 17.90
C THR A 226 -4.04 37.33 17.16
N SER A 227 -4.20 37.35 15.84
CA SER A 227 -4.24 38.58 15.05
C SER A 227 -5.45 39.43 15.44
N LEU A 228 -6.64 38.82 15.46
CA LEU A 228 -7.91 39.49 15.75
C LEU A 228 -8.00 39.96 17.22
N LEU A 229 -7.44 39.20 18.17
CA LEU A 229 -7.37 39.59 19.58
C LEU A 229 -6.27 40.60 19.88
N SER A 230 -5.19 40.63 19.09
CA SER A 230 -4.18 41.68 19.17
C SER A 230 -4.76 43.03 18.74
N ASP A 231 -5.63 43.03 17.73
CA ASP A 231 -6.37 44.21 17.27
C ASP A 231 -7.40 44.69 18.29
N LEU A 232 -7.88 43.80 19.18
CA LEU A 232 -8.87 44.10 20.22
C LEU A 232 -8.29 44.29 21.63
N ASN A 233 -6.97 44.20 21.81
CA ASN A 233 -6.29 44.27 23.12
C ASN A 233 -6.79 43.23 24.17
N LEU A 234 -7.39 42.12 23.72
CA LEU A 234 -7.98 41.06 24.56
C LEU A 234 -7.15 39.76 24.56
N GLY A 235 -5.85 39.87 24.30
CA GLY A 235 -4.94 38.74 24.06
C GLY A 235 -4.90 37.65 25.14
N ASP A 236 -5.27 37.96 26.39
CA ASP A 236 -5.20 37.04 27.52
C ASP A 236 -6.40 36.07 27.65
N ILE A 237 -7.55 36.35 27.03
CA ILE A 237 -8.80 35.62 27.35
C ILE A 237 -8.87 34.24 26.67
N TYR A 238 -8.15 34.04 25.55
CA TYR A 238 -8.12 32.77 24.81
C TYR A 238 -6.94 31.85 25.17
N GLY A 239 -6.08 32.23 26.11
CA GLY A 239 -5.10 31.33 26.75
C GLY A 239 -5.74 30.29 27.69
N SER A 240 -7.08 30.21 27.70
CA SER A 240 -7.84 29.40 28.65
C SER A 240 -7.77 27.91 28.33
N ILE A 241 -7.90 27.10 29.39
CA ILE A 241 -8.02 25.64 29.35
C ILE A 241 -9.09 25.15 28.35
N GLN A 242 -10.13 25.96 28.08
CA GLN A 242 -11.17 25.65 27.09
C GLN A 242 -10.64 25.62 25.65
N ALA A 243 -9.77 26.55 25.25
CA ALA A 243 -9.18 26.55 23.90
C ALA A 243 -8.25 25.33 23.69
N HIS A 244 -7.50 24.96 24.73
CA HIS A 244 -6.70 23.74 24.73
C HIS A 244 -7.57 22.47 24.70
N GLY A 245 -8.72 22.47 25.37
CA GLY A 245 -9.72 21.40 25.32
C GLY A 245 -10.32 21.22 23.92
N LEU A 246 -10.73 22.31 23.27
CA LEU A 246 -11.28 22.29 21.90
C LEU A 246 -10.24 21.74 20.90
N THR A 247 -8.99 22.17 21.02
CA THR A 247 -7.88 21.70 20.17
C THR A 247 -7.64 20.20 20.33
N ALA A 248 -7.71 19.69 21.57
CA ALA A 248 -7.58 18.27 21.85
C ALA A 248 -8.73 17.45 21.24
N ILE A 249 -9.96 17.97 21.31
CA ILE A 249 -11.15 17.34 20.71
C ILE A 249 -11.02 17.30 19.18
N MET A 250 -10.58 18.40 18.54
CA MET A 250 -10.35 18.44 17.09
C MET A 250 -9.31 17.41 16.64
N MET A 251 -8.20 17.27 17.37
CA MET A 251 -7.19 16.22 17.08
C MET A 251 -7.76 14.82 17.26
N LEU A 252 -8.54 14.58 18.33
CA LEU A 252 -9.16 13.29 18.60
C LEU A 252 -10.17 12.91 17.50
N ILE A 253 -11.07 13.83 17.13
CA ILE A 253 -12.08 13.60 16.08
C ILE A 253 -11.39 13.34 14.74
N SER A 254 -10.31 14.05 14.42
CA SER A 254 -9.56 13.83 13.18
C SER A 254 -8.86 12.47 13.16
N ALA A 255 -8.28 12.05 14.28
CA ALA A 255 -7.67 10.73 14.42
C ALA A 255 -8.72 9.61 14.31
N VAL A 256 -9.84 9.73 15.02
CA VAL A 256 -10.95 8.76 14.97
C VAL A 256 -11.59 8.72 13.58
N GLY A 257 -11.81 9.88 12.96
CA GLY A 257 -12.34 10.00 11.61
C GLY A 257 -11.44 9.36 10.57
N ALA A 258 -10.13 9.56 10.65
CA ALA A 258 -9.17 8.91 9.75
C ALA A 258 -9.14 7.38 9.94
N VAL A 259 -9.26 6.89 11.18
CA VAL A 259 -9.40 5.45 11.47
C VAL A 259 -10.71 4.90 10.92
N PHE A 260 -11.82 5.63 11.07
CA PHE A 260 -13.13 5.24 10.56
C PHE A 260 -13.13 5.17 9.02
N ILE A 261 -12.59 6.18 8.34
CA ILE A 261 -12.44 6.18 6.88
C ILE A 261 -11.56 5.02 6.43
N HIS A 262 -10.44 4.77 7.12
CA HIS A 262 -9.59 3.61 6.84
C HIS A 262 -10.35 2.28 6.94
N TRP A 263 -11.15 2.12 8.00
CA TRP A 263 -11.96 0.93 8.22
C TRP A 263 -13.04 0.75 7.14
N MET A 264 -13.74 1.81 6.77
CA MET A 264 -14.73 1.80 5.69
C MET A 264 -14.11 1.41 4.34
N ARG A 265 -12.94 1.96 4.00
CA ARG A 265 -12.19 1.61 2.78
C ARG A 265 -11.79 0.14 2.77
N LYS A 266 -11.39 -0.40 3.93
CA LYS A 266 -11.05 -1.83 4.09
C LYS A 266 -12.24 -2.78 3.91
N LEU A 267 -13.47 -2.32 4.12
CA LEU A 267 -14.67 -3.13 3.88
C LEU A 267 -15.07 -3.16 2.40
N GLN A 268 -14.66 -2.16 1.62
CA GLN A 268 -14.99 -2.04 0.20
C GLN A 268 -13.94 -2.71 -0.72
N SER A 269 -12.71 -2.93 -0.22
CA SER A 269 -11.60 -3.58 -0.94
C SER A 269 -11.55 -5.09 -0.75
#